data_AF-A0A536FIH8-F1
#
_entry.id   AF-A0A536FIH8-F1
#
_cell.length_a   1.000
_cell.length_b   1.000
_cell.length_c   1.000
_cell.angle_alpha   90.00
_cell.angle_beta   90.00
_cell.angle_gamma   90.00
#
_symmetry.space_group_name_H-M   'P 1'
#
loop_
_entity.id
_entity.type
_entity.pdbx_description
1 polymer ?
#
loop_
_entity_poly.entity_id
_entity_poly.type
_entity_poly.pdbx_seq_one_letter_code
_entity_poly.pdbx_strand_id
1 'polypeptide(L)'
;MLGSLLQTIGVIIVVVRLGSHVVRAPWGQASGIRHAAIAIPFLILALVLTIVLTQQFIAAGNDPSKGPGPGLFTALSHTYFVGLLTNVLFAVILSAVSARRIWPWADHVIFWGLNVGAASFIAVLLTVGSSAGAGPFAHPVAFTAPIMGLSVLLAIATFSMRLASTPEAIRAPAPA
;
A
#
# COMPACT_ATOMS: atom_id res chain seq x y z
N MET A 1 -3.15 -11.90 -22.19
CA MET A 1 -4.40 -12.45 -21.62
C MET A 1 -4.15 -13.53 -20.57
N LEU A 2 -3.24 -14.50 -20.80
CA LEU A 2 -2.91 -15.54 -19.81
C LEU A 2 -2.45 -14.96 -18.45
N GLY A 3 -1.60 -13.92 -18.46
CA GLY A 3 -1.13 -13.27 -17.22
C GLY A 3 -2.27 -12.74 -16.35
N SER A 4 -3.21 -11.99 -16.93
CA SER A 4 -4.36 -11.44 -16.19
C SER A 4 -5.30 -12.55 -15.67
N LEU A 5 -5.42 -13.66 -16.39
CA LEU A 5 -6.19 -14.83 -15.94
C LEU A 5 -5.54 -15.49 -14.71
N LEU A 6 -4.24 -15.80 -14.79
CA LEU A 6 -3.51 -16.38 -13.67
C LEU A 6 -3.50 -15.45 -12.46
N GLN A 7 -3.35 -14.15 -12.69
CA GLN A 7 -3.44 -13.14 -11.63
C GLN A 7 -4.84 -13.13 -10.98
N THR A 8 -5.89 -13.18 -11.78
CA THR A 8 -7.28 -13.24 -11.29
C THR A 8 -7.48 -14.47 -10.39
N ILE A 9 -7.03 -15.64 -10.84
CA ILE A 9 -7.10 -16.88 -10.04
C ILE A 9 -6.31 -16.73 -8.73
N GLY A 10 -5.09 -16.18 -8.79
CA GLY A 10 -4.27 -15.93 -7.61
C GLY A 10 -4.97 -15.02 -6.59
N VAL A 11 -5.57 -13.92 -7.05
CA VAL A 11 -6.33 -13.01 -6.19
C VAL A 11 -7.56 -13.69 -5.61
N ILE A 12 -8.30 -14.48 -6.39
CA ILE A 12 -9.45 -15.25 -5.89
C ILE A 12 -9.01 -16.19 -4.77
N ILE A 13 -7.90 -16.92 -4.93
CA ILE A 13 -7.37 -17.81 -3.90
C ILE A 13 -7.04 -17.01 -2.62
N VAL A 14 -6.38 -15.86 -2.76
CA VAL A 14 -6.07 -14.97 -1.62
C VAL A 14 -7.36 -14.50 -0.93
N VAL A 15 -8.35 -14.05 -1.67
CA VAL A 15 -9.62 -13.56 -1.11
C VAL A 15 -10.39 -14.67 -0.41
N VAL A 16 -10.49 -15.85 -1.02
CA VAL A 16 -11.20 -16.99 -0.42
C VAL A 16 -10.50 -17.47 0.85
N ARG A 17 -9.16 -17.53 0.85
CA ARG A 17 -8.39 -18.04 1.99
C ARG A 17 -8.23 -17.02 3.11
N LEU A 18 -8.07 -15.74 2.77
CA LEU A 18 -7.67 -14.69 3.72
C LEU A 18 -8.74 -13.60 3.90
N GLY A 19 -9.80 -13.55 3.10
CA GLY A 19 -10.82 -12.50 3.16
C GLY A 19 -11.54 -12.40 4.50
N SER A 20 -11.75 -13.53 5.19
CA SER A 20 -12.32 -13.54 6.55
C SER A 20 -11.45 -12.82 7.58
N HIS A 21 -10.13 -12.76 7.36
CA HIS A 21 -9.19 -12.05 8.22
C HIS A 21 -9.33 -10.53 8.07
N VAL A 22 -9.81 -10.04 6.92
CA VAL A 22 -10.10 -8.62 6.71
C VAL A 22 -11.26 -8.19 7.61
N VAL A 23 -12.35 -8.96 7.59
CA VAL A 23 -13.55 -8.64 8.39
C VAL A 23 -13.27 -8.74 9.89
N ARG A 24 -12.43 -9.69 10.30
CA ARG A 24 -12.06 -9.92 11.69
C ARG A 24 -10.85 -9.12 12.16
N ALA A 25 -10.27 -8.27 11.31
CA ALA A 25 -9.07 -7.53 11.65
C ALA A 25 -9.33 -6.56 12.82
N PRO A 26 -8.40 -6.43 13.77
CA PRO A 26 -8.54 -5.49 14.88
C PRO A 26 -8.18 -4.07 14.42
N TRP A 27 -9.07 -3.43 13.64
CA TRP A 27 -8.84 -2.11 13.03
C TRP A 27 -8.46 -1.02 14.05
N GLY A 28 -9.04 -1.11 15.25
CA GLY A 28 -8.77 -0.22 16.38
C GLY A 28 -7.48 -0.51 17.14
N GLN A 29 -6.74 -1.59 16.86
CA GLN A 29 -5.50 -1.92 17.56
C GLN A 29 -4.28 -1.65 16.68
N ALA A 30 -3.27 -0.98 17.25
CA ALA A 30 -1.96 -0.86 16.65
C ALA A 30 -1.31 -2.25 16.50
N SER A 31 -1.38 -2.83 15.31
CA SER A 31 -0.87 -4.17 15.01
C SER A 31 -0.45 -4.29 13.54
N GLY A 32 0.44 -5.25 13.23
CA GLY A 32 0.75 -5.61 11.85
C GLY A 32 -0.43 -6.26 11.11
N ILE A 33 -1.35 -6.91 11.85
CA ILE A 33 -2.50 -7.63 11.28
C ILE A 33 -3.38 -6.70 10.45
N ARG A 34 -3.68 -5.49 10.93
CA ARG A 34 -4.50 -4.53 10.16
C ARG A 34 -3.83 -4.08 8.85
N HIS A 35 -2.49 -4.01 8.82
CA HIS A 35 -1.75 -3.72 7.59
C HIS A 35 -1.83 -4.90 6.61
N ALA A 36 -1.69 -6.14 7.08
CA ALA A 36 -1.89 -7.33 6.23
C ALA A 36 -3.34 -7.41 5.71
N ALA A 37 -4.32 -7.07 6.55
CA ALA A 37 -5.73 -7.09 6.20
C ALA A 37 -6.09 -6.03 5.13
N ILE A 38 -5.66 -4.78 5.29
CA ILE A 38 -5.99 -3.70 4.35
C ILE A 38 -5.35 -3.89 2.97
N ALA A 39 -4.22 -4.61 2.91
CA ALA A 39 -3.57 -4.97 1.65
C ALA A 39 -4.47 -5.81 0.73
N ILE A 40 -5.42 -6.59 1.26
CA ILE A 40 -6.31 -7.44 0.46
C ILE A 40 -7.28 -6.60 -0.40
N PRO A 41 -8.03 -5.62 0.15
CA PRO A 41 -8.78 -4.66 -0.65
C PRO A 41 -7.94 -3.95 -1.73
N PHE A 42 -6.72 -3.54 -1.42
CA PHE A 42 -5.82 -2.93 -2.41
C PHE A 42 -5.38 -3.93 -3.49
N LEU A 43 -5.16 -5.20 -3.16
CA LEU A 43 -4.88 -6.25 -4.15
C LEU A 43 -6.05 -6.45 -5.12
N ILE A 44 -7.28 -6.45 -4.60
CA ILE A 44 -8.50 -6.54 -5.44
C ILE A 44 -8.57 -5.32 -6.35
N LEU A 45 -8.39 -4.11 -5.81
CA LEU A 45 -8.39 -2.88 -6.58
C LEU A 45 -7.28 -2.90 -7.66
N ALA A 46 -6.08 -3.38 -7.33
CA ALA A 46 -4.97 -3.47 -8.27
C ALA A 46 -5.29 -4.41 -9.43
N LEU A 47 -5.93 -5.56 -9.15
CA LEU A 47 -6.41 -6.46 -10.19
C LEU A 47 -7.42 -5.77 -11.11
N VAL A 48 -8.42 -5.10 -10.54
CA VAL A 48 -9.43 -4.37 -11.31
C VAL A 48 -8.77 -3.33 -12.22
N LEU A 49 -7.87 -2.51 -11.67
CA LEU A 49 -7.15 -1.50 -12.43
C LEU A 49 -6.22 -2.11 -13.50
N THR A 50 -5.60 -3.26 -13.23
CA THR A 50 -4.81 -4.00 -14.23
C THR A 50 -5.68 -4.51 -15.37
N ILE A 51 -6.87 -5.04 -15.08
CA ILE A 51 -7.84 -5.47 -16.10
C ILE A 51 -8.25 -4.27 -16.94
N VAL A 52 -8.66 -3.16 -16.31
CA VAL A 52 -9.05 -1.92 -17.00
C VAL A 52 -7.93 -1.41 -17.91
N LEU A 53 -6.70 -1.32 -17.38
CA LEU A 53 -5.53 -0.89 -18.14
C LEU A 53 -5.29 -1.80 -19.36
N THR A 54 -5.38 -3.12 -19.16
CA THR A 54 -5.21 -4.11 -20.23
C THR A 54 -6.29 -3.94 -21.32
N GLN A 55 -7.54 -3.72 -20.92
CA GLN A 55 -8.64 -3.50 -21.87
C GLN A 55 -8.47 -2.19 -22.64
N GLN A 56 -8.00 -1.10 -22.00
CA GLN A 56 -7.71 0.16 -22.69
C GLN A 56 -6.61 -0.01 -23.74
N PHE A 57 -5.56 -0.77 -23.43
CA PHE A 57 -4.52 -1.09 -24.42
C PHE A 57 -5.05 -1.92 -25.59
N ILE A 58 -5.88 -2.93 -25.34
CA ILE A 58 -6.51 -3.73 -26.40
C ILE A 58 -7.40 -2.86 -27.28
N ALA A 59 -8.21 -1.99 -26.66
CA ALA A 59 -9.11 -1.08 -27.36
C ALA A 59 -8.36 -0.01 -28.18
N ALA A 60 -7.18 0.43 -27.73
CA ALA A 60 -6.35 1.38 -28.44
C ALA A 60 -5.74 0.80 -29.74
N GLY A 61 -5.53 -0.52 -29.80
CA GLY A 61 -4.93 -1.18 -30.96
C GLY A 61 -3.55 -0.60 -31.31
N ASN A 62 -3.39 -0.16 -32.56
CA ASN A 62 -2.15 0.46 -33.05
C ASN A 62 -2.14 2.00 -32.93
N ASP A 63 -3.11 2.59 -32.21
CA ASP A 63 -3.23 4.04 -32.03
C ASP A 63 -2.88 4.44 -30.59
N PRO A 64 -1.63 4.85 -30.32
CA PRO A 64 -1.19 5.18 -28.97
C PRO A 64 -1.92 6.38 -28.36
N SER A 65 -2.55 7.23 -29.19
CA SER A 65 -3.31 8.40 -28.71
C SER A 65 -4.57 8.01 -27.94
N LYS A 66 -5.06 6.78 -28.13
CA LYS A 66 -6.22 6.20 -27.43
C LYS A 66 -5.81 5.32 -26.25
N GLY A 67 -4.51 5.23 -25.98
CA GLY A 67 -3.97 4.45 -24.88
C GLY A 67 -4.38 5.01 -23.51
N PRO A 68 -4.12 4.23 -22.45
CA PRO A 68 -4.44 4.64 -21.09
C PRO A 68 -3.78 5.95 -20.68
N GLY A 69 -4.55 6.81 -20.01
CA GLY A 69 -4.06 8.10 -19.52
C GLY A 69 -3.04 7.96 -18.38
N PRO A 70 -2.16 8.95 -18.17
CA PRO A 70 -1.11 8.90 -17.14
C PRO A 70 -1.66 8.73 -15.72
N GLY A 71 -2.86 9.25 -15.43
CA GLY A 71 -3.52 9.08 -14.14
C GLY A 71 -3.76 7.61 -13.78
N LEU A 72 -4.21 6.78 -14.73
CA LEU A 72 -4.47 5.35 -14.50
C LEU A 72 -3.18 4.58 -14.20
N PHE A 73 -2.09 4.86 -14.92
CA PHE A 73 -0.78 4.26 -14.63
C PHE A 73 -0.31 4.60 -13.23
N THR A 74 -0.32 5.89 -12.88
CA THR A 74 0.12 6.33 -11.56
C THR A 74 -0.78 5.73 -10.46
N ALA A 75 -2.10 5.66 -10.68
CA ALA A 75 -3.04 5.06 -9.74
C ALA A 75 -2.74 3.57 -9.53
N LEU A 76 -2.52 2.82 -10.61
CA LEU A 76 -2.17 1.40 -10.53
C LEU A 76 -0.85 1.18 -9.78
N SER A 77 0.19 1.95 -10.12
CA SER A 77 1.49 1.88 -9.44
C SER A 77 1.37 2.13 -7.94
N HIS A 78 0.58 3.12 -7.52
CA HIS A 78 0.39 3.42 -6.10
C HIS A 78 -0.51 2.41 -5.39
N THR A 79 -1.45 1.80 -6.11
CA THR A 79 -2.25 0.70 -5.58
C THR A 79 -1.36 -0.51 -5.25
N TYR A 80 -0.48 -0.91 -6.17
CA TYR A 80 0.48 -1.99 -5.90
C TYR A 80 1.54 -1.62 -4.86
N PHE A 81 2.18 -0.46 -5.01
CA PHE A 81 3.34 -0.12 -4.20
C PHE A 81 2.95 0.32 -2.79
N VAL A 82 2.06 1.31 -2.69
CA VAL A 82 1.65 1.89 -1.40
C VAL A 82 0.53 1.06 -0.77
N GLY A 83 -0.54 0.81 -1.53
CA GLY A 83 -1.71 0.09 -1.03
C GLY A 83 -1.41 -1.37 -0.63
N LEU A 84 -0.66 -2.08 -1.47
CA LEU A 84 -0.35 -3.50 -1.26
C LEU A 84 1.03 -3.71 -0.60
N LEU A 85 2.13 -3.46 -1.33
CA LEU A 85 3.47 -3.89 -0.89
C LEU A 85 3.92 -3.20 0.40
N THR A 86 3.68 -1.89 0.55
CA THR A 86 4.08 -1.14 1.75
C THR A 86 3.30 -1.64 2.98
N ASN A 87 2.01 -1.91 2.85
CA ASN A 87 1.22 -2.49 3.94
C ASN A 87 1.70 -3.91 4.30
N VAL A 88 1.97 -4.77 3.32
CA VAL A 88 2.54 -6.10 3.59
C VAL A 88 3.89 -5.97 4.30
N LEU A 89 4.75 -5.08 3.84
CA LEU A 89 6.05 -4.82 4.47
C LEU A 89 5.89 -4.35 5.92
N PHE A 90 4.98 -3.39 6.18
CA PHE A 90 4.74 -2.90 7.54
C PHE A 90 4.15 -3.98 8.44
N ALA A 91 3.29 -4.85 7.91
CA ALA A 91 2.80 -6.00 8.65
C ALA A 91 3.94 -6.93 9.08
N VAL A 92 4.87 -7.23 8.17
CA VAL A 92 6.05 -8.06 8.44
C VAL A 92 6.98 -7.38 9.46
N ILE A 93 7.32 -6.11 9.28
CA ILE A 93 8.16 -5.36 10.23
C ILE A 93 7.54 -5.38 11.63
N LEU A 94 6.26 -5.08 11.76
CA LEU A 94 5.56 -5.07 13.05
C LEU A 94 5.41 -6.46 13.67
N SER A 95 5.51 -7.54 12.87
CA SER A 95 5.56 -8.91 13.39
C SER A 95 6.96 -9.31 13.88
N ALA A 96 8.01 -8.70 13.32
CA ALA A 96 9.40 -9.01 13.64
C ALA A 96 9.97 -8.18 14.79
N VAL A 97 9.42 -6.98 15.04
CA VAL A 97 9.92 -6.04 16.05
C VAL A 97 9.06 -6.11 17.33
N SER A 98 9.63 -6.65 18.41
CA SER A 98 8.98 -6.76 19.72
C SER A 98 9.29 -5.59 20.68
N ALA A 99 10.18 -4.68 20.28
CA ALA A 99 10.62 -3.56 21.13
C ALA A 99 9.47 -2.59 21.47
N ARG A 100 9.62 -1.93 22.63
CA ARG A 100 8.61 -1.01 23.18
C ARG A 100 8.27 0.11 22.21
N ARG A 101 6.97 0.43 22.10
CA ARG A 101 6.51 1.61 21.35
C ARG A 101 6.94 2.89 22.07
N ILE A 102 7.74 3.71 21.41
CA ILE A 102 8.14 5.03 21.93
C ILE A 102 7.00 6.03 21.77
N TRP A 103 6.35 6.04 20.60
CA TRP A 103 5.14 6.83 20.33
C TRP A 103 3.95 5.91 19.99
N PRO A 104 3.09 5.57 20.96
CA PRO A 104 1.98 4.63 20.74
C PRO A 104 0.95 5.12 19.71
N TRP A 105 0.75 6.44 19.62
CA TRP A 105 -0.17 7.06 18.66
C TRP A 105 0.33 6.97 17.22
N ALA A 106 1.65 6.90 17.02
CA ALA A 106 2.27 6.93 15.69
C ALA A 106 1.78 5.76 14.82
N ASP A 107 1.62 4.56 15.41
CA ASP A 107 1.14 3.39 14.66
C ASP A 107 -0.25 3.63 14.05
N HIS A 108 -1.13 4.36 14.74
CA HIS A 108 -2.46 4.70 14.24
C HIS A 108 -2.40 5.73 13.12
N VAL A 109 -1.58 6.76 13.28
CA VAL A 109 -1.38 7.80 12.25
C VAL A 109 -0.74 7.20 11.01
N ILE A 110 0.27 6.35 11.17
CA ILE A 110 0.90 5.61 10.07
C ILE A 110 -0.15 4.78 9.33
N PHE A 111 -0.93 3.97 10.06
CA PHE A 111 -1.92 3.10 9.43
C PHE A 111 -3.00 3.89 8.69
N TRP A 112 -3.68 4.82 9.37
CA TRP A 112 -4.77 5.55 8.74
C TRP A 112 -4.28 6.57 7.71
N GLY A 113 -3.20 7.29 8.01
CA GLY A 113 -2.61 8.25 7.08
C GLY A 113 -2.12 7.59 5.80
N LEU A 114 -1.42 6.46 5.88
CA LEU A 114 -0.96 5.72 4.70
C LEU A 114 -2.15 5.27 3.84
N ASN A 115 -3.15 4.64 4.46
CA ASN A 115 -4.24 3.98 3.72
C ASN A 115 -5.29 4.98 3.20
N VAL A 116 -5.66 5.98 3.99
CA VAL A 116 -6.55 7.07 3.54
C VAL A 116 -5.83 7.96 2.53
N GLY A 117 -4.54 8.24 2.74
CA GLY A 117 -3.70 8.95 1.76
C GLY A 117 -3.64 8.20 0.43
N ALA A 118 -3.40 6.88 0.46
CA ALA A 118 -3.37 6.06 -0.75
C ALA A 118 -4.73 6.02 -1.45
N ALA A 119 -5.81 5.75 -0.72
CA ALA A 119 -7.15 5.71 -1.29
C ALA A 119 -7.55 7.05 -1.93
N SER A 120 -7.30 8.17 -1.24
CA SER A 120 -7.62 9.51 -1.76
C SER A 120 -6.75 9.88 -2.96
N PHE A 121 -5.46 9.57 -2.94
CA PHE A 121 -4.55 9.81 -4.07
C PHE A 121 -4.96 8.99 -5.30
N ILE A 122 -5.27 7.71 -5.13
CA ILE A 122 -5.77 6.85 -6.20
C ILE A 122 -7.10 7.38 -6.74
N ALA A 123 -8.04 7.76 -5.87
CA ALA A 123 -9.33 8.30 -6.28
C ALA A 123 -9.17 9.58 -7.11
N VAL A 124 -8.32 10.52 -6.68
CA VAL A 124 -8.01 11.74 -7.45
C VAL A 124 -7.43 11.40 -8.82
N LEU A 125 -6.47 10.48 -8.90
CA LEU A 125 -5.86 10.11 -10.18
C LEU A 125 -6.84 9.45 -11.15
N LEU A 126 -7.82 8.69 -10.64
CA LEU A 126 -8.84 8.02 -11.45
C LEU A 126 -9.96 8.96 -11.90
N THR A 127 -10.25 10.03 -11.14
CA THR A 127 -11.40 10.92 -11.38
C THR A 127 -11.02 12.28 -11.96
N VAL A 128 -9.87 12.83 -11.57
CA VAL A 128 -9.36 14.14 -12.00
C VAL A 128 -8.21 13.98 -13.00
N GLY A 129 -7.44 12.89 -12.89
CA GLY A 129 -6.29 12.62 -13.75
C GLY A 129 -4.96 12.95 -13.08
N SER A 130 -3.90 13.01 -13.89
CA SER A 130 -2.53 13.28 -13.42
C SER A 130 -2.30 14.78 -13.24
N SER A 131 -1.45 15.16 -12.28
CA SER A 131 -0.99 16.54 -12.08
C SER A 131 0.05 17.00 -13.11
N ALA A 132 0.29 16.23 -14.18
CA ALA A 132 1.25 16.57 -15.22
C ALA A 132 0.89 17.93 -15.87
N GLY A 133 1.82 18.89 -15.81
CA GLY A 133 1.61 20.24 -16.32
C GLY A 133 0.85 21.19 -15.39
N ALA A 134 0.42 20.73 -14.20
CA ALA A 134 -0.22 21.59 -13.21
C ALA A 134 0.83 22.41 -12.43
N GLY A 135 0.49 23.66 -12.10
CA GLY A 135 1.27 24.49 -11.19
C GLY A 135 1.21 23.99 -9.73
N PRO A 136 2.07 24.53 -8.84
CA PRO A 136 2.05 24.19 -7.42
C PRO A 136 0.66 24.38 -6.82
N PHE A 137 0.17 23.38 -6.06
CA PHE A 137 -1.14 23.40 -5.40
C PHE A 137 -2.37 23.59 -6.30
N ALA A 138 -2.20 23.56 -7.63
CA ALA A 138 -3.28 23.71 -8.59
C ALA A 138 -4.03 22.39 -8.87
N HIS A 139 -3.50 21.26 -8.39
CA HIS A 139 -4.08 19.94 -8.60
C HIS A 139 -4.30 19.21 -7.25
N PRO A 140 -5.41 18.47 -7.05
CA PRO A 140 -5.70 17.82 -5.77
C PRO A 140 -4.64 16.82 -5.29
N VAL A 141 -3.84 16.26 -6.21
CA VAL A 141 -2.66 15.43 -5.91
C VAL A 141 -1.70 16.11 -4.93
N ALA A 142 -1.54 17.43 -5.02
CA ALA A 142 -0.66 18.20 -4.14
C ALA A 142 -1.05 18.10 -2.66
N PHE A 143 -2.29 17.72 -2.36
CA PHE A 143 -2.81 17.59 -0.99
C PHE A 143 -2.91 16.13 -0.54
N THR A 144 -3.17 15.19 -1.46
CA THR A 144 -3.31 13.76 -1.12
C THR A 144 -1.97 13.03 -1.07
N ALA A 145 -1.01 13.37 -1.95
CA ALA A 145 0.31 12.73 -1.97
C ALA A 145 1.13 12.92 -0.69
N PRO A 146 1.19 14.14 -0.09
CA PRO A 146 1.97 14.35 1.13
C PRO A 146 1.46 13.53 2.32
N ILE A 147 0.17 13.21 2.39
CA ILE A 147 -0.40 12.41 3.49
C ILE A 147 0.27 11.02 3.54
N MET A 148 0.41 10.37 2.38
CA MET A 148 1.13 9.10 2.26
C MET A 148 2.60 9.27 2.62
N GLY A 149 3.27 10.27 2.02
CA GLY A 149 4.71 10.50 2.21
C GLY A 149 5.06 10.74 3.67
N LEU A 150 4.33 11.62 4.36
CA LEU A 150 4.51 11.91 5.78
C LEU A 150 4.22 10.67 6.65
N SER A 151 3.23 9.86 6.29
CA SER A 151 2.93 8.60 7.00
C SER A 151 4.07 7.60 6.87
N VAL A 152 4.67 7.49 5.68
CA VAL A 152 5.85 6.63 5.44
C VAL A 152 7.06 7.15 6.22
N LEU A 153 7.33 8.46 6.21
CA LEU A 153 8.43 9.05 6.97
C LEU A 153 8.28 8.81 8.47
N LEU A 154 7.06 8.98 9.01
CA LEU A 154 6.75 8.66 10.40
C LEU A 154 6.96 7.17 10.70
N ALA A 155 6.59 6.28 9.78
CA ALA A 155 6.81 4.85 9.90
C ALA A 155 8.30 4.50 9.94
N ILE A 156 9.09 5.06 9.02
CA ILE A 156 10.55 4.88 8.99
C ILE A 156 11.15 5.31 10.33
N ALA A 157 10.88 6.53 10.79
CA ALA A 157 11.40 7.02 12.06
C ALA A 157 11.00 6.11 13.23
N THR A 158 9.72 5.76 13.34
CA THR A 158 9.20 4.95 14.44
C THR A 158 9.76 3.53 14.43
N PHE A 159 9.87 2.90 13.27
CA PHE A 159 10.35 1.52 13.14
C PHE A 159 11.87 1.45 13.33
N SER A 160 12.63 2.42 12.81
CA SER A 160 14.07 2.53 13.07
C SER A 160 14.37 2.70 14.56
N MET A 161 13.62 3.55 15.27
CA MET A 161 13.81 3.73 16.71
C MET A 161 13.50 2.45 17.51
N ARG A 162 12.48 1.68 17.11
CA ARG A 162 12.18 0.38 17.74
C ARG A 162 13.28 -0.65 17.48
N LEU A 163 13.78 -0.69 16.23
CA LEU A 163 14.87 -1.58 15.86
C LEU A 163 16.14 -1.27 16.69
N ALA A 164 16.51 0.01 16.79
CA ALA A 164 17.64 0.46 17.62
C ALA A 164 17.45 0.17 19.12
N SER A 165 16.20 0.01 19.58
CA SER A 165 15.87 -0.31 20.98
C SER A 165 15.74 -1.81 21.25
N THR A 166 15.96 -2.66 20.24
CA THR A 166 15.91 -4.12 20.39
C THR A 166 17.21 -4.59 21.04
N PRO A 167 17.18 -5.27 22.22
CA PRO A 167 18.40 -5.74 22.86
C PRO A 167 19.20 -6.66 21.93
N GLU A 168 20.51 -6.47 21.87
CA GLU A 168 21.41 -7.35 21.13
C GLU A 168 21.29 -8.77 21.70
N ALA A 169 21.13 -9.77 20.83
CA ALA A 169 21.06 -11.15 21.27
C ALA A 169 22.37 -11.50 22.00
N ILE A 170 22.28 -11.78 23.30
CA ILE A 170 23.42 -12.22 24.11
C ILE A 170 23.99 -13.46 23.41
N ARG A 171 25.17 -13.33 22.78
CA ARG A 171 25.92 -14.49 22.30
C ARG A 171 26.22 -15.35 23.52
N ALA A 172 25.63 -16.54 23.57
CA ALA A 172 26.02 -17.53 24.56
C ALA A 172 27.54 -17.78 24.42
N PRO A 173 28.30 -17.83 25.53
CA PRO A 173 29.71 -18.20 25.48
C PRO A 173 29.84 -19.55 24.77
N ALA A 174 30.78 -19.67 23.84
CA ALA A 174 31.09 -20.95 23.22
C ALA A 174 31.50 -21.96 24.32
N PRO A 175 31.01 -23.21 24.30
CA PRO A 175 31.47 -24.22 25.23
C PRO A 175 32.98 -24.43 25.05
N ALA A 176 33.69 -24.50 26.18
CA ALA A 176 35.13 -24.70 26.27
C ALA A 176 35.57 -26.10 25.81
#